data_AF-A0A7I8D9C0-F1
#
_entry.id   AF-A0A7I8D9C0-F1
#
_cell.length_a   1.000
_cell.length_b   1.000
_cell.length_c   1.000
_cell.angle_alpha   90.00
_cell.angle_beta   90.00
_cell.angle_gamma   90.00
#
_symmetry.space_group_name_H-M   'P 1'
#
loop_
_entity.id
_entity.type
_entity.pdbx_description
1 polymer ?
#
loop_
_entity_poly.entity_id
_entity_poly.type
_entity_poly.pdbx_seq_one_letter_code
_entity_poly.pdbx_strand_id
1 'polypeptide(L)'
;MERPTALIRKLLELEIFEEHLLQQMRKLKQQLQQQNISILDRSNQASDIWIQYRSGERVREAVFMRAMLDAEVQGKIRQWTGEKE
;
A
#
# COMPACT_ATOMS: atom_id res chain seq x y z
N MET A 1 -9.26 -7.54 -31.49
CA MET A 1 -9.27 -6.15 -30.98
C MET A 1 -10.29 -6.08 -29.86
N GLU A 2 -9.87 -5.70 -28.64
CA GLU A 2 -10.83 -5.39 -27.57
C GLU A 2 -11.73 -4.24 -28.03
N ARG A 3 -13.04 -4.34 -27.76
CA ARG A 3 -13.98 -3.25 -28.06
C ARG A 3 -13.59 -2.03 -27.23
N PRO A 4 -13.65 -0.79 -27.77
CA PRO A 4 -13.31 0.42 -26.99
C PRO A 4 -14.03 0.50 -25.63
N THR A 5 -15.27 0.03 -25.56
CA THR A 5 -16.06 -0.03 -24.32
C THR A 5 -15.49 -0.98 -23.27
N ALA A 6 -14.77 -2.04 -23.66
CA ALA A 6 -14.10 -2.93 -22.72
C ALA A 6 -12.88 -2.28 -22.07
N LEU A 7 -12.11 -1.49 -22.85
CA LEU A 7 -10.98 -0.72 -22.33
C LEU A 7 -11.45 0.40 -21.37
N ILE A 8 -12.51 1.11 -21.74
CA ILE A 8 -13.13 2.13 -20.86
C ILE A 8 -13.60 1.49 -19.55
N ARG A 9 -14.25 0.31 -19.62
CA ARG A 9 -14.67 -0.39 -18.40
C ARG A 9 -13.49 -0.73 -17.49
N LYS A 10 -12.41 -1.31 -18.03
CA LYS A 10 -11.20 -1.63 -17.25
C LYS A 10 -10.59 -0.38 -16.59
N LEU A 11 -10.58 0.75 -17.29
CA LEU A 11 -10.10 2.01 -16.73
C LEU A 11 -10.96 2.44 -15.52
N LEU A 12 -12.28 2.45 -15.67
CA LEU A 12 -13.20 2.80 -14.58
C LEU A 12 -13.07 1.86 -13.37
N GLU A 13 -12.87 0.56 -13.62
CA GLU A 13 -12.61 -0.43 -12.56
C GLU A 13 -11.32 -0.11 -11.78
N LEU A 14 -10.24 0.29 -12.47
CA LEU A 14 -8.98 0.71 -11.84
C LEU A 14 -9.14 2.00 -11.03
N GLU A 15 -9.91 2.97 -11.52
CA GLU A 15 -10.20 4.21 -10.79
C GLU A 15 -10.97 3.93 -9.48
N ILE A 16 -12.03 3.12 -9.54
CA ILE A 16 -12.77 2.69 -8.35
C ILE A 16 -11.85 1.96 -7.36
N PHE A 17 -10.95 1.11 -7.88
CA PHE A 17 -9.99 0.41 -7.04
C PHE A 17 -8.99 1.36 -6.35
N GLU A 18 -8.49 2.38 -7.06
CA GLU A 18 -7.65 3.43 -6.48
C GLU A 18 -8.37 4.16 -5.34
N GLU A 19 -9.64 4.54 -5.53
CA GLU A 19 -10.45 5.18 -4.49
C GLU A 19 -10.57 4.30 -3.24
N HIS A 20 -10.83 3.00 -3.41
CA HIS A 20 -10.90 2.06 -2.30
C HIS A 20 -9.55 1.92 -1.58
N LEU A 21 -8.43 1.84 -2.30
CA LEU A 21 -7.09 1.79 -1.71
C LEU A 21 -6.83 3.05 -0.88
N LEU A 22 -7.15 4.23 -1.41
CA LEU A 22 -7.01 5.50 -0.69
C LEU A 22 -7.85 5.53 0.60
N GLN A 23 -9.08 5.01 0.56
CA GLN A 23 -9.91 4.88 1.76
C GLN A 23 -9.31 3.93 2.80
N GLN A 24 -8.79 2.77 2.37
CA GLN A 24 -8.13 1.83 3.28
C GLN A 24 -6.85 2.41 3.88
N MET A 25 -6.06 3.15 3.10
CA MET A 25 -4.90 3.88 3.61
C MET A 25 -5.30 4.92 4.66
N ARG A 26 -6.39 5.66 4.46
CA ARG A 26 -6.91 6.61 5.46
C ARG A 26 -7.32 5.89 6.74
N LYS A 27 -8.03 4.76 6.64
CA LYS A 27 -8.40 3.94 7.80
C LYS A 27 -7.17 3.43 8.56
N LEU A 28 -6.16 2.93 7.86
CA LEU A 28 -4.93 2.46 8.49
C LEU A 28 -4.18 3.59 9.20
N LYS A 29 -4.09 4.79 8.58
CA LYS A 29 -3.51 5.97 9.24
C LYS A 29 -4.28 6.36 10.50
N GLN A 30 -5.60 6.30 10.47
CA GLN A 30 -6.44 6.53 11.66
C GLN A 30 -6.17 5.48 12.75
N GLN A 31 -6.03 4.21 12.38
CA GLN A 31 -5.68 3.14 13.33
C GLN A 31 -4.31 3.36 13.97
N LEU A 32 -3.31 3.78 13.19
CA LEU A 32 -1.99 4.15 13.72
C LEU A 32 -2.13 5.30 14.73
N GLN A 33 -2.88 6.35 14.39
CA GLN A 33 -3.12 7.48 15.29
C GLN A 33 -3.83 7.05 16.58
N GLN A 34 -4.86 6.20 16.49
CA GLN A 34 -5.56 5.65 17.66
C GLN A 34 -4.64 4.84 18.58
N GLN A 35 -3.57 4.25 18.03
CA GLN A 35 -2.54 3.52 18.78
C GLN A 35 -1.36 4.41 19.20
N ASN A 36 -1.46 5.74 19.07
CA ASN A 36 -0.38 6.68 19.32
C ASN A 36 0.91 6.34 18.51
N ILE A 37 0.73 5.89 17.28
CA ILE A 37 1.80 5.62 16.33
C ILE A 37 1.85 6.72 15.27
N SER A 38 3.01 7.36 15.10
CA SER A 38 3.22 8.36 14.06
C SER A 38 4.57 8.16 13.37
N ILE A 39 4.59 8.33 12.04
CA ILE A 39 5.84 8.33 11.27
C ILE A 39 6.49 9.70 11.45
N LEU A 40 7.76 9.72 11.86
CA LEU A 40 8.54 10.93 12.06
C LEU A 40 9.39 11.23 10.82
N ASP A 41 10.04 10.19 10.29
CA ASP A 41 10.86 10.28 9.10
C ASP A 41 10.79 8.98 8.28
N ARG A 42 11.04 9.09 6.97
CA ARG A 42 11.01 7.98 6.04
C ARG A 42 12.02 8.20 4.92
N SER A 43 12.91 7.23 4.77
CA SER A 43 13.82 7.14 3.62
C SER A 43 13.42 5.96 2.74
N ASN A 44 13.20 6.22 1.45
CA ASN A 44 12.91 5.18 0.47
C ASN A 44 14.15 4.96 -0.39
N GLN A 45 14.90 3.92 -0.09
CA GLN A 45 16.02 3.48 -0.92
C GLN A 45 15.55 2.41 -1.92
N ALA A 46 16.43 2.05 -2.85
CA ALA A 46 16.12 1.07 -3.88
C ALA A 46 15.95 -0.35 -3.31
N SER A 47 16.73 -0.71 -2.29
CA SER A 47 16.70 -2.03 -1.64
C SER A 47 15.71 -2.11 -0.49
N ASP A 48 15.50 -1.00 0.22
CA ASP A 48 14.85 -0.98 1.51
C ASP A 48 14.17 0.35 1.82
N ILE A 49 13.26 0.30 2.78
CA ILE A 49 12.53 1.44 3.30
C ILE A 49 12.85 1.52 4.78
N TRP A 50 13.62 2.54 5.17
CA TRP A 50 13.85 2.87 6.57
C TRP A 50 12.78 3.86 7.04
N ILE A 51 12.23 3.61 8.22
CA ILE A 51 11.20 4.42 8.85
C ILE A 51 11.59 4.69 10.29
N GLN A 52 11.62 5.95 10.67
CA GLN A 52 11.60 6.35 12.07
C GLN A 52 10.17 6.69 12.47
N TYR A 53 9.71 6.09 13.57
CA TYR A 53 8.34 6.26 14.04
C TYR A 53 8.30 6.39 15.57
N ARG A 54 7.30 7.12 16.05
CA ARG A 54 6.95 7.18 17.46
C ARG A 54 5.86 6.17 17.75
N SER A 55 5.95 5.47 18.88
CA SER A 55 4.90 4.62 19.44
C SER A 55 4.79 4.90 20.93
N GLY A 56 3.72 5.60 21.33
CA GLY A 56 3.63 6.22 22.65
C GLY A 56 4.73 7.26 22.85
N GLU A 57 5.54 7.10 23.90
CA GLU A 57 6.67 8.00 24.20
C GLU A 57 7.99 7.58 23.56
N ARG A 58 8.03 6.38 22.95
CA ARG A 58 9.27 5.82 22.42
C ARG A 58 9.41 6.12 20.94
N VAL A 59 10.57 6.63 20.56
CA VAL A 59 11.01 6.68 19.16
C VAL A 59 11.69 5.36 18.81
N ARG A 60 11.36 4.81 17.65
CA ARG A 60 11.85 3.53 17.14
C ARG A 60 12.17 3.66 15.67
N GLU A 61 12.94 2.71 15.19
CA GLU A 61 13.31 2.59 13.78
C GLU A 61 12.97 1.19 13.29
N ALA A 62 12.58 1.11 12.02
CA ALA A 62 12.35 -0.14 11.33
C ALA A 62 12.87 -0.04 9.90
N VAL A 63 13.43 -1.15 9.40
CA VAL A 63 13.86 -1.30 8.01
C VAL A 63 13.04 -2.42 7.38
N PHE A 64 12.44 -2.11 6.24
CA PHE A 64 11.66 -3.07 5.46
C PHE A 64 12.35 -3.31 4.12
N MET A 65 12.57 -4.56 3.75
CA MET A 65 13.10 -4.89 2.42
C MET A 65 12.04 -4.61 1.35
N ARG A 66 12.39 -3.78 0.35
CA ARG A 66 11.48 -3.39 -0.72
C ARG A 66 11.02 -4.61 -1.53
N ALA A 67 11.93 -5.53 -1.86
CA ALA A 67 11.61 -6.74 -2.59
C ALA A 67 10.56 -7.61 -1.89
N MET A 68 10.58 -7.67 -0.56
CA MET A 68 9.58 -8.41 0.22
C MET A 68 8.22 -7.71 0.17
N LEU A 69 8.17 -6.40 0.39
CA LEU A 69 6.94 -5.62 0.30
C LEU A 69 6.33 -5.70 -1.12
N ASP A 70 7.15 -5.62 -2.15
CA ASP A 70 6.71 -5.74 -3.54
C ASP A 70 6.13 -7.13 -3.81
N ALA A 71 6.77 -8.20 -3.32
CA ALA A 71 6.26 -9.56 -3.44
C ALA A 71 4.92 -9.75 -2.72
N GLU A 72 4.77 -9.20 -1.51
CA GLU A 72 3.51 -9.24 -0.76
C GLU A 72 2.38 -8.47 -1.48
N VAL A 73 2.68 -7.31 -2.04
CA VAL A 73 1.72 -6.51 -2.81
C VAL A 73 1.33 -7.25 -4.09
N GLN A 74 2.28 -7.82 -4.82
CA GLN A 74 2.01 -8.62 -6.01
C GLN A 74 1.11 -9.82 -5.70
N GLY A 75 1.37 -10.52 -4.59
CA GLY A 75 0.51 -11.62 -4.13
C GLY A 75 -0.94 -11.16 -3.86
N LYS A 76 -1.12 -10.01 -3.21
CA LYS A 76 -2.45 -9.43 -2.95
C LYS A 76 -3.15 -8.99 -4.22
N ILE A 77 -2.42 -8.38 -5.16
CA ILE A 77 -2.96 -7.95 -6.45
C ILE A 77 -3.46 -9.17 -7.23
N ARG A 78 -2.67 -10.24 -7.35
CA ARG A 78 -3.08 -11.47 -8.05
C ARG A 78 -4.34 -12.10 -7.46
N GLN A 79 -4.45 -12.13 -6.13
CA GLN A 79 -5.66 -12.59 -5.44
C GLN A 79 -6.89 -11.75 -5.79
N TRP A 80 -6.72 -10.45 -6.03
CA TRP A 80 -7.82 -9.54 -6.36
C TRP A 80 -8.15 -9.50 -7.85
N THR A 81 -7.15 -9.62 -8.73
CA THR A 81 -7.34 -9.63 -10.19
C THR A 81 -7.75 -11.00 -10.74
N GLY A 82 -7.66 -12.05 -9.92
CA GLY A 82 -8.06 -13.41 -10.30
C GLY A 82 -7.09 -14.08 -11.28
N GLU A 83 -5.88 -13.54 -11.44
CA GLU A 83 -4.80 -14.18 -12.19
C GLU A 83 -4.35 -15.43 -11.43
N LYS A 84 -4.74 -16.62 -11.92
CA LYS A 84 -4.25 -17.91 -11.44
C LYS A 84 -2.90 -18.24 -12.09
N GLU A 85 -2.02 -18.88 -11.30
CA GLU A 85 -0.78 -19.54 -11.78
C GLU A 85 -1.05 -20.56 -12.90
#